data_AF-A0A455AYE7-F1
#
_entry.id   AF-A0A455AYE7-F1
#
_cell.length_a   1.000
_cell.length_b   1.000
_cell.length_c   1.000
_cell.angle_alpha   90.00
_cell.angle_beta   90.00
_cell.angle_gamma   90.00
#
_symmetry.space_group_name_H-M   'P 1'
#
loop_
_entity.id
_entity.type
_entity.pdbx_description
1 polymer ?
#
loop_
_entity_poly.entity_id
_entity_poly.type
_entity_poly.pdbx_seq_one_letter_code
_entity_poly.pdbx_strand_id
1 'polypeptide(L)'
;MEERGSPDGDPARNLEQGPEGPETPIQVVLRVRPMSAAELRRGEQSVLHCSGTRTLQVSPPGGGPDVAFRFGAVLDGARTQEDVFRACGVRRLGDLALRGFSCTVFTFGQTGSGKTYTLTGPPPQGEGVPVPPSLAGIMQRTFAWLFDRVQHLGAPVTLHASYLEIYNEQVRDLLSLGAPRPLPVRWNKTRGFYVEQLRVVEFGSLGALMELLQMGLSRRRSSAHTMNQASSRSHALLTLYISHQTMPAVDPGEPPAGGKLCFVDLAGSEKVANTGSRGELMLEANSINRSLLALGHCISLLLDPQRKQSHIPFRDSKLTKLLADSLGGRGVTLMVACVSPSAQCLPETLSTLRYASRAQRITTRPQAPKSPVAKPPKHLETELLQLQEENHRLRSQLGQMDPKASGLTGARVAWAQRNLYGMLQEFMLENERLRKEKRQLQSSRDLAQDEQRVLAQQVHELESSATSCVAL
;
A
#
# COMPACT_ATOMS: atom_id res chain seq x y z
N MET A 1 -0.17 -31.80 -10.80
CA MET A 1 -1.56 -31.35 -11.02
C MET A 1 -1.49 -29.90 -11.46
N GLU A 2 -1.64 -29.69 -12.76
CA GLU A 2 -1.70 -28.39 -13.40
C GLU A 2 -3.04 -27.74 -13.05
N GLU A 3 -3.05 -26.49 -12.58
CA GLU A 3 -4.25 -25.67 -12.60
C GLU A 3 -3.97 -24.42 -13.43
N ARG A 4 -4.39 -24.51 -14.70
CA ARG A 4 -4.66 -23.37 -15.58
C ARG A 4 -5.97 -22.75 -15.13
N GLY A 5 -5.95 -21.44 -14.89
CA GLY A 5 -7.15 -20.66 -14.61
C GLY A 5 -6.82 -19.18 -14.68
N SER A 6 -6.89 -18.62 -15.88
CA SER A 6 -6.92 -17.17 -16.11
C SER A 6 -8.24 -16.60 -15.57
N PRO A 7 -8.28 -15.42 -14.91
CA PRO A 7 -9.53 -14.88 -14.38
C PRO A 7 -10.02 -13.69 -15.22
N ASP A 8 -10.70 -13.98 -16.34
CA ASP A 8 -11.70 -13.07 -16.89
C ASP A 8 -13.08 -13.49 -16.37
N GLY A 9 -13.79 -12.52 -15.78
CA GLY A 9 -15.23 -12.56 -15.52
C GLY A 9 -15.74 -13.56 -14.47
N ASP A 10 -15.70 -13.20 -13.18
CA ASP A 10 -16.51 -13.88 -12.15
C ASP A 10 -17.25 -12.84 -11.26
N PRO A 11 -18.59 -12.83 -11.21
CA PRO A 11 -19.39 -11.83 -10.48
C PRO A 11 -19.14 -11.78 -8.97
N ALA A 12 -18.50 -12.79 -8.38
CA ALA A 12 -18.15 -12.83 -6.96
C ALA A 12 -17.07 -11.81 -6.54
N ARG A 13 -16.34 -11.21 -7.51
CA ARG A 13 -15.38 -10.10 -7.26
C ARG A 13 -16.00 -8.90 -6.54
N ASN A 14 -17.32 -8.73 -6.66
CA ASN A 14 -18.03 -7.52 -6.28
C ASN A 14 -18.49 -7.44 -4.82
N LEU A 15 -18.17 -8.38 -3.92
CA LEU A 15 -18.76 -8.36 -2.57
C LEU A 15 -17.95 -7.56 -1.53
N GLU A 16 -16.62 -7.51 -1.60
CA GLU A 16 -15.78 -6.85 -0.57
C GLU A 16 -14.92 -5.66 -1.07
N GLN A 17 -14.89 -5.42 -2.38
CA GLN A 17 -13.91 -4.50 -2.98
C GLN A 17 -14.55 -3.20 -3.46
N GLY A 18 -13.95 -2.06 -3.12
CA GLY A 18 -14.42 -0.73 -3.53
C GLY A 18 -14.22 -0.50 -5.03
N PRO A 19 -14.78 0.58 -5.60
CA PRO A 19 -14.56 0.91 -7.01
C PRO A 19 -13.06 1.04 -7.32
N GLU A 20 -12.63 0.57 -8.49
CA GLU A 20 -11.27 0.76 -8.98
C GLU A 20 -10.98 2.27 -9.11
N GLY A 21 -9.88 2.71 -8.50
CA GLY A 21 -9.38 4.08 -8.66
C GLY A 21 -8.73 4.29 -10.04
N PRO A 22 -8.42 5.55 -10.39
CA PRO A 22 -7.74 5.86 -11.65
C PRO A 22 -6.35 5.21 -11.70
N GLU A 23 -5.90 4.90 -12.92
CA GLU A 23 -4.53 4.42 -13.15
C GLU A 23 -3.52 5.39 -12.55
N THR A 24 -2.69 4.87 -11.64
CA THR A 24 -1.76 5.66 -10.84
C THR A 24 -0.34 5.17 -11.13
N PRO A 25 0.58 6.02 -11.62
CA PRO A 25 1.95 5.61 -11.86
C PRO A 25 2.70 5.36 -10.54
N ILE A 26 3.68 4.45 -10.58
CA ILE A 26 4.62 4.30 -9.47
C ILE A 26 5.39 5.61 -9.30
N GLN A 27 5.35 6.16 -8.09
CA GLN A 27 6.11 7.36 -7.76
C GLN A 27 7.57 6.97 -7.54
N VAL A 28 8.50 7.67 -8.21
CA VAL A 28 9.94 7.40 -8.08
C VAL A 28 10.65 8.65 -7.59
N VAL A 29 11.41 8.48 -6.52
CA VAL A 29 12.29 9.49 -5.93
C VAL A 29 13.72 8.99 -5.97
N LEU A 30 14.63 9.81 -6.47
CA LEU A 30 16.04 9.52 -6.47
C LEU A 30 16.71 10.14 -5.24
N ARG A 31 17.55 9.38 -4.55
CA ARG A 31 18.42 9.86 -3.48
C ARG A 31 19.88 9.59 -3.83
N VAL A 32 20.66 10.64 -3.94
CA VAL A 32 22.12 10.59 -4.06
C VAL A 32 22.69 10.74 -2.66
N ARG A 33 23.46 9.77 -2.16
CA ARG A 33 24.15 9.93 -0.88
C ARG A 33 25.37 10.85 -1.02
N PRO A 34 25.88 11.47 0.06
CA PRO A 34 27.19 12.11 0.01
C PRO A 34 28.30 11.10 -0.31
N MET A 35 29.44 11.60 -0.81
CA MET A 35 30.67 10.82 -0.93
C MET A 35 31.08 10.30 0.45
N SER A 36 31.45 9.03 0.53
CA SER A 36 31.94 8.41 1.75
C SER A 36 33.38 8.84 2.04
N ALA A 37 33.80 8.76 3.30
CA ALA A 37 35.18 9.05 3.67
C ALA A 37 36.20 8.15 2.93
N ALA A 38 35.83 6.91 2.59
CA ALA A 38 36.69 6.02 1.82
C ALA A 38 36.83 6.44 0.35
N GLU A 39 35.76 6.92 -0.28
CA GLU A 39 35.79 7.45 -1.65
C GLU A 39 36.60 8.76 -1.71
N LEU A 40 36.39 9.66 -0.74
CA LEU A 40 37.17 10.91 -0.65
C LEU A 40 38.67 10.65 -0.42
N ARG A 41 39.03 9.71 0.46
CA ARG A 41 40.44 9.32 0.67
C ARG A 41 41.10 8.73 -0.58
N ARG A 42 40.31 8.11 -1.47
CA ARG A 42 40.79 7.59 -2.75
C ARG A 42 40.88 8.67 -3.84
N GLY A 43 40.59 9.93 -3.51
CA GLY A 43 40.62 11.05 -4.47
C GLY A 43 39.50 11.01 -5.50
N GLU A 44 38.43 10.25 -5.24
CA GLU A 44 37.32 10.13 -6.17
C GLU A 44 36.49 11.42 -6.20
N GLN A 45 35.92 11.71 -7.37
CA GLN A 45 35.02 12.84 -7.58
C GLN A 45 33.59 12.35 -7.86
N SER A 46 32.63 13.25 -7.62
CA SER A 46 31.24 12.97 -7.96
C SER A 46 31.04 13.07 -9.47
N VAL A 47 30.39 12.06 -10.05
CA VAL A 47 29.96 12.03 -11.46
C VAL A 47 28.48 12.37 -11.63
N LEU A 48 27.83 12.83 -10.56
CA LEU A 48 26.40 13.08 -10.48
C LEU A 48 26.14 14.54 -10.12
N HIS A 49 25.40 15.24 -10.97
CA HIS A 49 25.06 16.65 -10.79
C HIS A 49 23.55 16.79 -10.72
N CYS A 50 23.03 17.24 -9.57
CA CYS A 50 21.61 17.47 -9.41
C CYS A 50 21.25 18.85 -9.98
N SER A 51 20.38 18.90 -10.98
CA SER A 51 19.90 20.13 -11.59
C SER A 51 18.44 20.36 -11.17
N GLY A 52 18.23 21.31 -10.26
CA GLY A 52 16.93 21.54 -9.62
C GLY A 52 16.46 20.36 -8.78
N THR A 53 15.14 20.22 -8.62
CA THR A 53 14.52 19.22 -7.73
C THR A 53 14.10 17.93 -8.43
N ARG A 54 14.31 17.82 -9.75
CA ARG A 54 13.76 16.71 -10.57
C ARG A 54 14.72 16.13 -11.59
N THR A 55 15.83 16.80 -11.89
CA THR A 55 16.76 16.36 -12.93
C THR A 55 18.10 15.98 -12.32
N LEU A 56 18.63 14.83 -12.75
CA LEU A 56 19.99 14.40 -12.47
C LEU A 56 20.77 14.33 -13.78
N GLN A 57 21.90 15.01 -13.85
CA GLN A 57 22.89 14.86 -14.92
C GLN A 57 24.00 13.92 -14.46
N VAL A 58 24.40 13.02 -15.35
CA VAL A 58 25.48 12.05 -15.14
C VAL A 58 26.58 12.37 -16.13
N SER A 59 27.77 12.68 -15.64
CA SER A 59 28.94 13.04 -16.44
C SER A 59 29.99 11.93 -16.37
N PRO A 60 30.13 11.09 -17.41
CA PRO A 60 31.04 9.95 -17.36
C PRO A 60 32.52 10.38 -17.26
N PRO A 61 33.34 9.69 -16.45
CA PRO A 61 34.78 9.93 -16.43
C PRO A 61 35.38 9.57 -17.80
N GLY A 62 36.12 10.50 -18.41
CA GLY A 62 36.77 10.28 -19.72
C GLY A 62 36.13 10.99 -20.91
N GLY A 63 35.17 11.89 -20.71
CA GLY A 63 34.70 12.83 -21.76
C GLY A 63 33.59 12.32 -22.68
N GLY A 64 32.71 11.45 -22.18
CA GLY A 64 31.50 11.02 -22.89
C GLY A 64 30.33 12.02 -22.78
N PRO A 65 29.24 11.84 -23.56
CA PRO A 65 28.08 12.72 -23.48
C PRO A 65 27.40 12.59 -22.12
N ASP A 66 27.01 13.74 -21.56
CA ASP A 66 26.20 13.78 -20.35
C ASP A 66 24.84 13.09 -20.58
N VAL A 67 24.42 12.30 -19.60
CA VAL A 67 23.11 11.63 -19.62
C VAL A 67 22.22 12.24 -18.55
N ALA A 68 21.05 12.74 -18.94
CA ALA A 68 20.08 13.30 -18.01
C ALA A 68 18.96 12.29 -17.68
N PHE A 69 18.58 12.22 -16.40
CA PHE A 69 17.43 11.47 -15.92
C PHE A 69 16.47 12.40 -15.19
N ARG A 70 15.17 12.16 -15.33
CA ARG A 70 14.11 12.92 -14.65
C ARG A 70 13.25 12.00 -13.80
N PHE A 71 13.01 12.43 -12.55
CA PHE A 71 12.22 11.70 -11.56
C PHE A 71 11.20 12.62 -10.87
N GLY A 72 10.33 12.05 -10.02
CA GLY A 72 9.36 12.82 -9.24
C GLY A 72 10.04 13.81 -8.28
N ALA A 73 11.14 13.38 -7.67
CA ALA A 73 12.09 14.22 -6.95
C ALA A 73 13.52 13.65 -7.04
N VAL A 74 14.50 14.53 -7.01
CA VAL A 74 15.94 14.22 -6.90
C VAL A 74 16.48 14.89 -5.65
N LEU A 75 16.96 14.07 -4.72
CA LEU A 75 17.47 14.47 -3.41
C LEU A 75 18.99 14.30 -3.41
N ASP A 76 19.70 15.43 -3.40
CA ASP A 76 21.15 15.49 -3.39
C ASP A 76 21.76 15.04 -2.04
N GLY A 77 23.09 14.95 -2.00
CA GLY A 77 23.84 14.49 -0.82
C GLY A 77 23.80 15.44 0.38
N ALA A 78 23.30 16.67 0.23
CA ALA A 78 23.12 17.63 1.32
C ALA A 78 21.78 17.44 2.04
N ARG A 79 20.83 16.69 1.46
CA ARG A 79 19.51 16.45 2.06
C ARG A 79 19.59 15.55 3.29
N THR A 80 19.06 16.08 4.39
CA THR A 80 18.92 15.35 5.65
C THR A 80 17.84 14.27 5.56
N GLN A 81 17.76 13.41 6.58
CA GLN A 81 16.68 12.42 6.67
C GLN A 81 15.30 13.07 6.76
N GLU A 82 15.23 14.26 7.36
CA GLU A 82 14.00 15.02 7.45
C GLU A 82 13.56 15.56 6.10
N ASP A 83 14.49 16.14 5.33
CA ASP A 83 14.23 16.61 3.98
C ASP A 83 13.72 15.46 3.10
N VAL A 84 14.33 14.29 3.21
CA VAL A 84 13.91 13.09 2.50
C VAL A 84 12.50 12.67 2.91
N PHE A 85 12.18 12.64 4.20
CA PHE A 85 10.84 12.32 4.70
C PHE A 85 9.77 13.30 4.19
N ARG A 86 10.08 14.60 4.14
CA ARG A 86 9.18 15.65 3.64
C ARG A 86 8.97 15.55 2.12
N ALA A 87 10.04 15.30 1.37
CA ALA A 87 10.01 15.36 -0.10
C ALA A 87 9.65 14.04 -0.79
N CYS A 88 9.82 12.88 -0.14
CA CYS A 88 9.68 11.59 -0.83
C CYS A 88 8.23 11.18 -1.12
N GLY A 89 7.24 11.81 -0.48
CA GLY A 89 5.82 11.51 -0.67
C GLY A 89 5.26 10.41 0.26
N VAL A 90 6.04 9.91 1.23
CA VAL A 90 5.58 8.87 2.16
C VAL A 90 4.38 9.28 3.02
N ARG A 91 4.26 10.57 3.38
CA ARG A 91 3.10 11.07 4.14
C ARG A 91 1.79 10.86 3.38
N ARG A 92 1.78 11.10 2.08
CA ARG A 92 0.64 10.81 1.20
C ARG A 92 0.30 9.32 1.19
N LEU A 93 1.30 8.44 1.19
CA LEU A 93 1.07 6.99 1.31
C LEU A 93 0.49 6.63 2.69
N GLY A 94 0.95 7.29 3.75
CA GLY A 94 0.39 7.17 5.09
C GLY A 94 -1.08 7.57 5.15
N ASP A 95 -1.46 8.71 4.56
CA ASP A 95 -2.86 9.16 4.48
C ASP A 95 -3.72 8.19 3.67
N LEU A 96 -3.20 7.64 2.57
CA LEU A 96 -3.90 6.63 1.78
C LEU A 96 -4.04 5.33 2.55
N ALA A 97 -3.02 4.89 3.27
CA ALA A 97 -3.10 3.72 4.13
C ALA A 97 -4.14 3.93 5.25
N LEU A 98 -4.19 5.12 5.86
CA LEU A 98 -5.27 5.47 6.81
C LEU A 98 -6.65 5.45 6.15
N ARG A 99 -6.79 5.73 4.86
CA ARG A 99 -8.06 5.58 4.12
C ARG A 99 -8.33 4.15 3.66
N GLY A 100 -7.49 3.20 4.03
CA GLY A 100 -7.66 1.79 3.74
C GLY A 100 -6.90 1.27 2.51
N PHE A 101 -6.16 2.11 1.79
CA PHE A 101 -5.40 1.66 0.62
C PHE A 101 -4.20 0.79 1.02
N SER A 102 -3.80 -0.10 0.11
CA SER A 102 -2.53 -0.81 0.20
C SER A 102 -1.41 0.06 -0.36
N CYS A 103 -0.46 0.45 0.48
CA CYS A 103 0.64 1.33 0.13
C CYS A 103 1.97 0.64 0.35
N THR A 104 2.92 0.83 -0.56
CA THR A 104 4.26 0.24 -0.48
C THR A 104 5.33 1.29 -0.72
N VAL A 105 6.30 1.38 0.17
CA VAL A 105 7.55 2.13 0.00
C VAL A 105 8.67 1.12 -0.13
N PHE A 106 9.44 1.15 -1.22
CA PHE A 106 10.61 0.27 -1.35
C PHE A 106 11.86 1.05 -1.77
N THR A 107 13.00 0.69 -1.17
CA THR A 107 14.31 1.22 -1.56
C THR A 107 15.02 0.28 -2.52
N PHE A 108 15.65 0.81 -3.56
CA PHE A 108 16.35 0.03 -4.58
C PHE A 108 17.69 0.68 -4.96
N GLY A 109 18.71 -0.14 -5.23
CA GLY A 109 20.05 0.29 -5.63
C GLY A 109 21.14 -0.63 -5.13
N GLN A 110 22.39 -0.37 -5.50
CA GLN A 110 23.53 -1.21 -5.10
C GLN A 110 23.77 -1.21 -3.58
N THR A 111 24.54 -2.18 -3.09
CA THR A 111 25.07 -2.17 -1.74
C THR A 111 25.90 -0.91 -1.49
N GLY A 112 25.73 -0.33 -0.30
CA GLY A 112 26.37 0.92 0.09
C GLY A 112 25.78 2.19 -0.53
N SER A 113 24.70 2.11 -1.33
CA SER A 113 24.07 3.31 -1.90
C SER A 113 23.16 4.09 -0.94
N GLY A 114 22.85 3.52 0.23
CA GLY A 114 22.06 4.18 1.27
C GLY A 114 20.60 3.71 1.41
N LYS A 115 20.24 2.52 0.91
CA LYS A 115 18.90 1.91 1.06
C LYS A 115 18.43 1.83 2.51
N THR A 116 19.11 1.02 3.32
CA THR A 116 18.82 0.86 4.76
C THR A 116 18.95 2.19 5.51
N TYR A 117 19.96 3.00 5.20
CA TYR A 117 20.08 4.34 5.79
C TYR A 117 18.85 5.20 5.52
N THR A 118 18.26 5.11 4.32
CA THR A 118 17.05 5.84 3.97
C THR A 118 15.82 5.37 4.72
N LEU A 119 15.65 4.06 4.88
CA LEU A 119 14.49 3.51 5.58
C LEU A 119 14.60 3.67 7.09
N THR A 120 15.73 3.28 7.69
CA THR A 120 15.87 3.16 9.15
C THR A 120 16.92 4.08 9.76
N GLY A 121 17.72 4.78 8.96
CA GLY A 121 18.85 5.54 9.46
C GLY A 121 20.10 4.68 9.71
N PRO A 122 21.14 5.26 10.33
CA PRO A 122 22.38 4.55 10.64
C PRO A 122 22.11 3.43 11.66
N PRO A 123 22.97 2.40 11.70
CA PRO A 123 22.89 1.40 12.76
C PRO A 123 23.07 2.07 14.14
N PRO A 124 22.44 1.54 15.19
CA PRO A 124 22.70 1.95 16.58
C PRO A 124 24.20 1.92 16.89
N GLN A 125 24.71 2.93 17.61
CA GLN A 125 26.12 3.02 18.01
C GLN A 125 26.49 2.08 19.17
N GLY A 126 25.53 1.31 19.68
CA GLY A 126 25.69 0.32 20.74
C GLY A 126 24.37 -0.38 21.02
N GLU A 127 24.40 -1.45 21.83
CA GLU A 127 23.16 -2.04 22.34
C GLU A 127 22.41 -1.04 23.23
N GLY A 128 21.10 -0.91 23.04
CA GLY A 128 20.27 0.01 23.80
C GLY A 128 20.42 1.49 23.46
N VAL A 129 21.38 1.89 22.60
CA VAL A 129 21.55 3.30 22.19
C VAL A 129 20.63 3.62 21.00
N PRO A 130 19.57 4.43 21.17
CA PRO A 130 18.68 4.76 20.08
C PRO A 130 19.38 5.60 19.02
N VAL A 131 18.95 5.46 17.77
CA VAL A 131 19.36 6.35 16.68
C VAL A 131 18.88 7.77 17.01
N PRO A 132 19.74 8.80 16.92
CA PRO A 132 19.32 10.18 17.13
C PRO A 132 18.11 10.54 16.26
N PRO A 133 17.09 11.25 16.79
CA PRO A 133 15.89 11.60 16.02
C PRO A 133 16.19 12.33 14.69
N SER A 134 17.26 13.12 14.65
CA SER A 134 17.74 13.80 13.43
C SER A 134 18.18 12.83 12.33
N LEU A 135 18.68 11.64 12.72
CA LEU A 135 19.17 10.60 11.81
C LEU A 135 18.14 9.48 11.55
N ALA A 136 17.00 9.51 12.24
CA ALA A 136 15.91 8.57 12.03
C ALA A 136 15.45 8.56 10.57
N GLY A 137 15.28 7.36 10.00
CA GLY A 137 14.91 7.18 8.60
C GLY A 137 13.42 7.43 8.34
N ILE A 138 13.02 7.19 7.09
CA ILE A 138 11.62 7.34 6.65
C ILE A 138 10.66 6.54 7.52
N MET A 139 11.05 5.32 7.92
CA MET A 139 10.18 4.39 8.64
C MET A 139 9.81 4.95 10.02
N GLN A 140 10.80 5.29 10.86
CA GLN A 140 10.55 5.82 12.21
C GLN A 140 9.83 7.17 12.17
N ARG A 141 10.17 8.04 11.22
CA ARG A 141 9.46 9.32 11.03
C ARG A 141 8.01 9.11 10.61
N THR A 142 7.75 8.11 9.77
CA THR A 142 6.39 7.73 9.39
C THR A 142 5.62 7.14 10.57
N PHE A 143 6.27 6.37 11.45
CA PHE A 143 5.63 5.83 12.66
C PHE A 143 5.18 6.97 13.57
N ALA A 144 6.06 7.92 13.88
CA ALA A 144 5.73 9.07 14.71
C ALA A 144 4.58 9.90 14.09
N TRP A 145 4.67 10.18 12.78
CA TRP A 145 3.63 10.89 12.04
C TRP A 145 2.29 10.14 12.01
N LEU A 146 2.32 8.81 11.83
CA LEU A 146 1.10 7.99 11.78
C LEU A 146 0.40 8.00 13.14
N PHE A 147 1.15 7.88 14.24
CA PHE A 147 0.59 7.92 15.59
C PHE A 147 -0.03 9.27 15.91
N ASP A 148 0.65 10.37 15.59
CA ASP A 148 0.08 11.71 15.69
C ASP A 148 -1.22 11.80 14.88
N ARG A 149 -1.22 11.32 13.63
CA ARG A 149 -2.41 11.36 12.79
C ARG A 149 -3.57 10.54 13.33
N VAL A 150 -3.30 9.35 13.88
CA VAL A 150 -4.32 8.47 14.48
C VAL A 150 -4.96 9.09 15.71
N GLN A 151 -4.20 9.82 16.54
CA GLN A 151 -4.74 10.53 17.70
C GLN A 151 -5.75 11.63 17.32
N HIS A 152 -5.60 12.19 16.11
CA HIS A 152 -6.52 13.20 15.58
C HIS A 152 -7.66 12.60 14.74
N LEU A 153 -7.75 11.27 14.62
CA LEU A 153 -8.90 10.63 13.99
C LEU A 153 -10.07 10.57 14.98
N GLY A 154 -11.25 10.98 14.55
CA GLY A 154 -12.48 10.88 15.35
C GLY A 154 -13.03 9.46 15.50
N ALA A 155 -12.25 8.42 15.17
CA ALA A 155 -12.66 7.02 15.20
C ALA A 155 -11.53 6.12 15.75
N PRO A 156 -11.85 5.07 16.53
CA PRO A 156 -10.85 4.15 17.05
C PRO A 156 -10.18 3.37 15.91
N VAL A 157 -8.85 3.27 15.97
CA VAL A 157 -8.04 2.52 15.01
C VAL A 157 -7.20 1.49 15.76
N THR A 158 -7.20 0.25 15.27
CA THR A 158 -6.31 -0.81 15.76
C THR A 158 -5.14 -0.97 14.80
N LEU A 159 -3.92 -0.97 15.35
CA LEU A 159 -2.68 -1.05 14.59
C LEU A 159 -1.97 -2.39 14.83
N HIS A 160 -1.51 -2.99 13.74
CA HIS A 160 -0.73 -4.22 13.80
C HIS A 160 0.53 -4.13 12.95
N ALA A 161 1.57 -4.87 13.30
CA ALA A 161 2.82 -4.96 12.54
C ALA A 161 3.20 -6.40 12.26
N SER A 162 3.76 -6.64 11.07
CA SER A 162 4.54 -7.83 10.76
C SER A 162 5.91 -7.42 10.22
N TYR A 163 6.92 -8.25 10.43
CA TYR A 163 8.26 -7.99 9.88
C TYR A 163 8.88 -9.30 9.44
N LEU A 164 9.25 -9.38 8.16
CA LEU A 164 9.85 -10.57 7.58
C LEU A 164 11.12 -10.25 6.80
N GLU A 165 11.92 -11.29 6.60
CA GLU A 165 13.10 -11.31 5.75
C GLU A 165 12.93 -12.36 4.65
N ILE A 166 13.38 -12.04 3.44
CA ILE A 166 13.57 -13.00 2.34
C ILE A 166 15.06 -13.14 2.11
N TYR A 167 15.60 -14.30 2.49
CA TYR A 167 17.01 -14.64 2.32
C TYR A 167 17.12 -16.00 1.66
N ASN A 168 17.92 -16.09 0.60
CA ASN A 168 18.05 -17.31 -0.21
C ASN A 168 16.69 -17.93 -0.61
N GLU A 169 15.72 -17.07 -0.98
CA GLU A 169 14.35 -17.46 -1.36
C GLU A 169 13.57 -18.24 -0.29
N GLN A 170 14.04 -18.17 0.96
CA GLN A 170 13.33 -18.57 2.18
C GLN A 170 12.78 -17.32 2.87
N VAL A 171 11.51 -17.37 3.27
CA VAL A 171 10.88 -16.31 4.05
C VAL A 171 11.07 -16.63 5.53
N ARG A 172 11.50 -15.67 6.35
CA ARG A 172 11.68 -15.82 7.79
C ARG A 172 10.94 -14.71 8.51
N ASP A 173 10.32 -15.04 9.63
CA ASP A 173 9.64 -14.07 10.49
C ASP A 173 10.65 -13.45 11.46
N LEU A 174 10.84 -12.13 11.35
CA LEU A 174 11.75 -11.36 12.19
C LEU A 174 11.14 -11.02 13.56
N LEU A 175 9.84 -11.26 13.78
CA LEU A 175 9.13 -11.07 15.05
C LEU A 175 8.78 -12.40 15.76
N SER A 176 9.12 -13.56 15.19
CA SER A 176 8.86 -14.88 15.79
C SER A 176 9.47 -15.04 17.19
N LEU A 177 8.76 -15.59 18.17
CA LEU A 177 9.36 -15.89 19.50
C LEU A 177 10.17 -17.19 19.51
N GLY A 178 9.97 -18.05 18.51
CA GLY A 178 10.60 -19.37 18.44
C GLY A 178 11.85 -19.41 17.57
N ALA A 179 12.39 -20.62 17.39
CA ALA A 179 13.52 -20.87 16.51
C ALA A 179 13.24 -20.38 15.06
N PRO A 180 14.25 -19.84 14.34
CA PRO A 180 14.08 -19.41 12.96
C PRO A 180 13.64 -20.58 12.08
N ARG A 181 12.50 -20.45 11.41
CA ARG A 181 12.00 -21.44 10.43
C ARG A 181 11.55 -20.75 9.14
N PRO A 182 11.76 -21.39 7.97
CA PRO A 182 11.20 -20.90 6.73
C PRO A 182 9.66 -20.93 6.74
N LEU A 183 9.03 -19.85 6.31
CA LEU A 183 7.58 -19.73 6.18
C LEU A 183 7.13 -19.92 4.73
N PRO A 184 6.03 -20.65 4.48
CA PRO A 184 5.51 -20.83 3.15
C PRO A 184 4.76 -19.59 2.65
N VAL A 185 5.02 -19.22 1.40
CA VAL A 185 4.23 -18.21 0.66
C VAL A 185 3.10 -18.92 -0.07
N ARG A 186 1.86 -18.59 0.30
CA ARG A 186 0.62 -19.13 -0.25
C ARG A 186 -0.08 -18.10 -1.13
N TRP A 187 -1.13 -18.52 -1.82
CA TRP A 187 -1.99 -17.67 -2.61
C TRP A 187 -3.45 -18.04 -2.35
N ASN A 188 -4.31 -17.03 -2.21
CA ASN A 188 -5.76 -17.22 -2.28
C ASN A 188 -6.41 -16.10 -3.10
N LYS A 189 -7.67 -16.32 -3.48
CA LYS A 189 -8.41 -15.41 -4.37
C LYS A 189 -8.63 -14.01 -3.77
N THR A 190 -8.83 -13.91 -2.45
CA THR A 190 -9.20 -12.65 -1.77
C THR A 190 -7.98 -11.80 -1.40
N ARG A 191 -6.90 -12.43 -0.91
CA ARG A 191 -5.70 -11.75 -0.39
C ARG A 191 -4.57 -11.66 -1.40
N GLY A 192 -4.60 -12.46 -2.46
CA GLY A 192 -3.45 -12.64 -3.33
C GLY A 192 -2.37 -13.46 -2.64
N PHE A 193 -1.10 -13.12 -2.86
CA PHE A 193 0.02 -13.80 -2.21
C PHE A 193 0.19 -13.34 -0.76
N TYR A 194 0.30 -14.30 0.16
CA TYR A 194 0.51 -14.03 1.58
C TYR A 194 1.49 -15.05 2.20
N VAL A 195 2.02 -14.73 3.38
CA VAL A 195 2.90 -15.61 4.14
C VAL A 195 2.09 -16.29 5.22
N GLU A 196 1.98 -17.62 5.13
CA GLU A 196 1.27 -18.43 6.11
C GLU A 196 2.09 -18.49 7.41
N GLN A 197 1.40 -18.39 8.56
CA GLN A 197 2.00 -18.39 9.91
C GLN A 197 2.98 -17.23 10.19
N LEU A 198 2.92 -16.14 9.42
CA LEU A 198 3.63 -14.91 9.75
C LEU A 198 3.01 -14.26 10.98
N ARG A 199 3.82 -13.95 11.99
CA ARG A 199 3.33 -13.26 13.19
C ARG A 199 2.90 -11.84 12.84
N VAL A 200 1.67 -11.51 13.24
CA VAL A 200 1.10 -10.16 13.18
C VAL A 200 0.86 -9.72 14.62
N VAL A 201 1.53 -8.66 15.06
CA VAL A 201 1.55 -8.19 16.44
C VAL A 201 0.75 -6.90 16.54
N GLU A 202 -0.29 -6.89 17.38
CA GLU A 202 -0.99 -5.66 17.76
C GLU A 202 -0.09 -4.80 18.65
N PHE A 203 -0.11 -3.48 18.46
CA PHE A 203 0.65 -2.54 19.28
C PHE A 203 -0.15 -1.26 19.55
N GLY A 204 -0.05 -0.74 20.78
CA GLY A 204 -0.82 0.43 21.23
C GLY A 204 -0.01 1.73 21.37
N SER A 205 1.31 1.70 21.17
CA SER A 205 2.17 2.87 21.36
C SER A 205 3.31 2.93 20.34
N LEU A 206 3.81 4.15 20.11
CA LEU A 206 4.99 4.39 19.28
C LEU A 206 6.22 3.64 19.82
N GLY A 207 6.38 3.59 21.15
CA GLY A 207 7.45 2.85 21.80
C GLY A 207 7.44 1.35 21.46
N ALA A 208 6.26 0.71 21.57
CA ALA A 208 6.11 -0.71 21.23
C ALA A 208 6.46 -0.99 19.75
N LEU A 209 6.05 -0.11 18.83
CA LEU A 209 6.39 -0.27 17.41
C LEU A 209 7.90 -0.09 17.15
N MET A 210 8.54 0.85 17.85
CA MET A 210 9.99 1.05 17.78
C MET A 210 10.77 -0.16 18.34
N GLU A 211 10.27 -0.80 19.39
CA GLU A 211 10.83 -2.06 19.92
C GLU A 211 10.70 -3.21 18.92
N LEU A 212 9.55 -3.37 18.24
CA LEU A 212 9.37 -4.37 17.18
C LEU A 212 10.35 -4.14 16.02
N LEU A 213 10.55 -2.88 15.62
CA LEU A 213 11.56 -2.53 14.61
C LEU A 213 12.96 -2.93 15.08
N GLN A 214 13.34 -2.56 16.31
CA GLN A 214 14.66 -2.85 16.85
C GLN A 214 14.90 -4.36 17.00
N MET A 215 13.89 -5.13 17.43
CA MET A 215 13.93 -6.58 17.50
C MET A 215 14.20 -7.20 16.13
N GLY A 216 13.45 -6.79 15.10
CA GLY A 216 13.63 -7.31 13.75
C GLY A 216 14.97 -6.91 13.13
N LEU A 217 15.42 -5.67 13.35
CA LEU A 217 16.75 -5.21 12.92
C LEU A 217 17.87 -5.99 13.62
N SER A 218 17.73 -6.27 14.91
CA SER A 218 18.69 -7.09 15.66
C SER A 218 18.79 -8.50 15.07
N ARG A 219 17.66 -9.17 14.84
CA ARG A 219 17.63 -10.53 14.28
C ARG A 219 18.15 -10.60 12.84
N ARG A 220 17.85 -9.58 12.02
CA ARG A 220 18.43 -9.42 10.69
C ARG A 220 19.96 -9.27 10.77
N ARG A 221 20.49 -8.54 11.76
CA ARG A 221 21.94 -8.40 12.00
C ARG A 221 22.58 -9.66 12.55
N SER A 222 21.96 -10.37 13.50
CA SER A 222 22.51 -11.62 14.02
C SER A 222 22.66 -12.67 12.91
N SER A 223 21.69 -12.73 12.00
CA SER A 223 21.78 -13.55 10.78
C SER A 223 22.97 -13.15 9.88
N ALA A 224 23.36 -11.87 9.90
CA ALA A 224 24.50 -11.31 9.15
C ALA A 224 25.88 -11.57 9.78
N HIS A 225 25.96 -11.86 11.08
CA HIS A 225 27.22 -12.20 11.74
C HIS A 225 27.60 -13.67 11.56
N THR A 226 26.62 -14.56 11.43
CA THR A 226 26.86 -15.98 11.12
C THR A 226 27.24 -16.20 9.64
N MET A 227 26.84 -15.29 8.74
CA MET A 227 27.15 -15.36 7.31
C MET A 227 27.38 -13.94 6.74
N ASN A 228 28.62 -13.65 6.30
CA ASN A 228 29.09 -12.41 5.64
C ASN A 228 28.00 -11.41 5.18
N GLN A 229 27.87 -10.29 5.90
CA GLN A 229 27.05 -9.10 5.54
C GLN A 229 25.67 -9.41 4.92
N ALA A 230 24.77 -10.06 5.67
CA ALA A 230 23.43 -10.40 5.19
C ALA A 230 22.52 -9.19 4.83
N SER A 231 22.73 -7.98 5.38
CA SER A 231 21.84 -6.84 5.07
C SER A 231 21.87 -6.40 3.60
N SER A 232 23.01 -6.57 2.90
CA SER A 232 23.13 -6.37 1.45
C SER A 232 22.52 -7.50 0.62
N ARG A 233 22.15 -8.61 1.28
CA ARG A 233 21.92 -9.92 0.68
C ARG A 233 20.56 -10.53 1.04
N SER A 234 19.74 -9.79 1.78
CA SER A 234 18.37 -10.17 2.09
C SER A 234 17.43 -9.00 1.88
N HIS A 235 16.20 -9.30 1.48
CA HIS A 235 15.11 -8.31 1.43
C HIS A 235 14.38 -8.31 2.75
N ALA A 236 14.02 -7.14 3.28
CA ALA A 236 13.23 -7.05 4.51
C ALA A 236 11.94 -6.28 4.26
N LEU A 237 10.81 -6.81 4.72
CA LEU A 237 9.48 -6.23 4.54
C LEU A 237 8.83 -6.02 5.91
N LEU A 238 8.74 -4.77 6.37
CA LEU A 238 7.96 -4.39 7.55
C LEU A 238 6.61 -3.87 7.09
N THR A 239 5.52 -4.46 7.57
CA THR A 239 4.16 -4.08 7.18
C THR A 239 3.38 -3.60 8.38
N LEU A 240 2.82 -2.39 8.29
CA LEU A 240 1.80 -1.89 9.19
C LEU A 240 0.41 -2.17 8.61
N TYR A 241 -0.49 -2.66 9.44
CA TYR A 241 -1.90 -2.87 9.12
C TYR A 241 -2.75 -1.93 9.98
N ILE A 242 -3.73 -1.28 9.35
CA ILE A 242 -4.56 -0.24 9.94
C ILE A 242 -6.03 -0.65 9.80
N SER A 243 -6.69 -0.95 10.92
CA SER A 243 -8.11 -1.31 10.95
C SER A 243 -8.94 -0.21 11.62
N HIS A 244 -10.01 0.23 10.96
CA HIS A 244 -10.99 1.24 11.48
C HIS A 244 -12.14 0.64 12.27
N GLN A 245 -12.16 -0.68 12.45
CA GLN A 245 -13.17 -1.36 13.26
C GLN A 245 -12.49 -2.38 14.18
N THR A 246 -13.02 -2.52 15.38
CA THR A 246 -12.94 -3.75 16.17
C THR A 246 -13.72 -4.84 15.42
N MET A 247 -13.17 -5.30 14.30
CA MET A 247 -13.65 -6.52 13.66
C MET A 247 -13.38 -7.68 14.65
N PRO A 248 -14.29 -8.67 14.75
CA PRO A 248 -14.03 -9.85 15.55
C PRO A 248 -12.69 -10.45 15.13
N ALA A 249 -11.94 -10.95 16.12
CA ALA A 249 -10.62 -11.54 15.95
C ALA A 249 -10.63 -12.45 14.72
N VAL A 250 -9.92 -12.00 13.68
CA VAL A 250 -9.61 -12.85 12.54
C VAL A 250 -8.74 -14.00 13.07
N ASP A 251 -8.82 -15.18 12.45
CA ASP A 251 -8.05 -16.35 12.88
C ASP A 251 -6.58 -15.99 13.22
N PRO A 252 -5.98 -16.60 14.26
CA PRO A 252 -4.60 -16.29 14.66
C PRO A 252 -3.63 -16.39 13.48
N GLY A 253 -3.08 -15.26 13.05
CA GLY A 253 -2.14 -15.17 11.91
C GLY A 253 -2.73 -14.59 10.62
N GLU A 254 -4.00 -14.21 10.60
CA GLU A 254 -4.59 -13.49 9.48
C GLU A 254 -4.44 -11.96 9.62
N PRO A 255 -3.97 -11.25 8.58
CA PRO A 255 -3.85 -9.80 8.64
C PRO A 255 -5.24 -9.14 8.70
N PRO A 256 -5.43 -8.11 9.55
CA PRO A 256 -6.70 -7.43 9.67
C PRO A 256 -7.12 -6.76 8.36
N ALA A 257 -8.42 -6.74 8.10
CA ALA A 257 -8.98 -6.00 6.98
C ALA A 257 -8.79 -4.50 7.19
N GLY A 258 -8.36 -3.78 6.16
CA GLY A 258 -8.15 -2.34 6.20
C GLY A 258 -6.93 -1.88 5.41
N GLY A 259 -6.35 -0.79 5.88
CA GLY A 259 -5.18 -0.16 5.26
C GLY A 259 -3.91 -0.94 5.49
N LYS A 260 -2.98 -0.83 4.54
CA LYS A 260 -1.66 -1.44 4.63
C LYS A 260 -0.60 -0.43 4.25
N LEU A 261 0.47 -0.33 5.04
CA LEU A 261 1.68 0.40 4.69
C LEU A 261 2.89 -0.51 4.84
N CYS A 262 3.48 -0.90 3.71
CA CYS A 262 4.61 -1.81 3.65
C CYS A 262 5.89 -1.06 3.31
N PHE A 263 6.93 -1.24 4.13
CA PHE A 263 8.27 -0.71 3.92
C PHE A 263 9.20 -1.86 3.54
N VAL A 264 9.88 -1.71 2.41
CA VAL A 264 10.67 -2.78 1.80
C VAL A 264 12.12 -2.32 1.58
N ASP A 265 13.04 -2.93 2.32
CA ASP A 265 14.48 -2.76 2.12
C ASP A 265 14.99 -3.89 1.23
N LEU A 266 15.21 -3.61 -0.05
CA LEU A 266 15.70 -4.62 -0.99
C LEU A 266 17.21 -4.87 -0.79
N ALA A 267 17.65 -6.07 -1.17
CA ALA A 267 19.06 -6.41 -1.30
C ALA A 267 19.77 -5.52 -2.35
N GLY A 268 21.11 -5.58 -2.36
CA GLY A 268 21.95 -4.90 -3.36
C GLY A 268 21.66 -5.37 -4.78
N SER A 269 21.57 -4.43 -5.72
CA SER A 269 21.30 -4.70 -7.14
C SER A 269 22.56 -4.98 -7.98
N GLU A 270 23.74 -4.97 -7.37
CA GLU A 270 25.01 -5.20 -8.06
C GLU A 270 25.15 -6.61 -8.63
N LYS A 271 25.93 -6.74 -9.70
CA LYS A 271 26.18 -8.05 -10.34
C LYS A 271 27.11 -8.91 -9.49
N VAL A 272 26.78 -10.21 -9.33
CA VAL A 272 27.62 -11.21 -8.63
C VAL A 272 29.05 -11.26 -9.16
N ALA A 273 29.24 -11.06 -10.47
CA ALA A 273 30.58 -11.07 -11.09
C ALA A 273 31.53 -10.03 -10.47
N ASN A 274 31.00 -8.94 -9.91
CA ASN A 274 31.79 -7.87 -9.30
C ASN A 274 32.05 -8.09 -7.79
N THR A 275 31.44 -9.10 -7.15
CA THR A 275 31.54 -9.31 -5.70
C THR A 275 32.67 -10.26 -5.29
N GLY A 276 33.34 -10.93 -6.24
CA GLY A 276 34.44 -11.86 -5.97
C GLY A 276 34.04 -13.11 -5.15
N SER A 277 32.75 -13.41 -5.05
CA SER A 277 32.21 -14.51 -4.22
C SER A 277 32.62 -15.88 -4.76
N ARG A 278 33.12 -16.78 -3.88
CA ARG A 278 33.44 -18.19 -4.18
C ARG A 278 32.63 -19.16 -3.30
N GLY A 279 32.33 -20.36 -3.80
CA GLY A 279 31.64 -21.41 -3.03
C GLY A 279 30.19 -21.08 -2.67
N GLU A 280 29.78 -21.32 -1.42
CA GLU A 280 28.41 -21.07 -0.94
C GLU A 280 27.97 -19.60 -1.09
N LEU A 281 28.91 -18.65 -0.99
CA LEU A 281 28.67 -17.22 -1.22
C LEU A 281 28.24 -16.92 -2.68
N MET A 282 28.62 -17.78 -3.64
CA MET A 282 28.19 -17.66 -5.03
C MET A 282 26.74 -18.13 -5.20
N LEU A 283 26.37 -19.25 -4.56
CA LEU A 283 24.99 -19.75 -4.57
C LEU A 283 24.02 -18.74 -3.93
N GLU A 284 24.45 -18.13 -2.83
CA GLU A 284 23.74 -17.04 -2.15
C GLU A 284 23.56 -15.83 -3.08
N ALA A 285 24.67 -15.34 -3.67
CA ALA A 285 24.63 -14.21 -4.60
C ALA A 285 23.75 -14.47 -5.83
N ASN A 286 23.72 -15.71 -6.33
CA ASN A 286 22.82 -16.13 -7.40
C ASN A 286 21.35 -16.08 -6.96
N SER A 287 21.03 -16.45 -5.73
CA SER A 287 19.67 -16.41 -5.18
C SER A 287 19.14 -14.98 -5.01
N ILE A 288 20.01 -14.07 -4.55
CA ILE A 288 19.69 -12.63 -4.44
C ILE A 288 19.42 -12.06 -5.82
N ASN A 289 20.33 -12.29 -6.76
CA ASN A 289 20.17 -11.80 -8.11
C ASN A 289 19.00 -12.46 -8.83
N ARG A 290 18.61 -13.70 -8.48
CA ARG A 290 17.37 -14.31 -8.99
C ARG A 290 16.14 -13.49 -8.63
N SER A 291 16.01 -13.08 -7.36
CA SER A 291 14.85 -12.29 -6.92
C SER A 291 14.78 -10.90 -7.56
N LEU A 292 15.92 -10.20 -7.70
CA LEU A 292 15.98 -8.88 -8.34
C LEU A 292 15.88 -8.97 -9.88
N LEU A 293 16.38 -10.05 -10.49
CA LEU A 293 16.20 -10.34 -11.91
C LEU A 293 14.73 -10.62 -12.22
N ALA A 294 14.05 -11.44 -11.40
CA ALA A 294 12.62 -11.69 -11.51
C ALA A 294 11.83 -10.38 -11.38
N LEU A 295 12.21 -9.51 -10.43
CA LEU A 295 11.61 -8.18 -10.28
C LEU A 295 11.80 -7.33 -11.55
N GLY A 296 13.02 -7.28 -12.09
CA GLY A 296 13.32 -6.57 -13.34
C GLY A 296 12.58 -7.14 -14.56
N HIS A 297 12.38 -8.46 -14.61
CA HIS A 297 11.60 -9.13 -15.65
C HIS A 297 10.12 -8.76 -15.55
N CYS A 298 9.53 -8.78 -14.34
CA CYS A 298 8.16 -8.33 -14.11
C CYS A 298 7.95 -6.88 -14.56
N ILE A 299 8.86 -5.97 -14.18
CA ILE A 299 8.81 -4.56 -14.60
C ILE A 299 8.87 -4.43 -16.13
N SER A 300 9.76 -5.17 -16.79
CA SER A 300 9.93 -5.08 -18.24
C SER A 300 8.66 -5.53 -18.97
N LEU A 301 7.98 -6.58 -18.49
CA LEU A 301 6.73 -7.06 -19.07
C LEU A 301 5.53 -6.15 -18.74
N LEU A 302 5.48 -5.54 -17.55
CA LEU A 302 4.44 -4.57 -17.18
C LEU A 302 4.46 -3.31 -18.07
N LEU A 303 5.61 -3.01 -18.69
CA LEU A 303 5.78 -1.87 -19.57
C LEU A 303 5.56 -2.17 -21.05
N ASP A 304 5.41 -3.45 -21.43
CA ASP A 304 5.27 -3.85 -22.82
C ASP A 304 3.81 -3.64 -23.29
N PRO A 305 3.53 -2.62 -24.14
CA PRO A 305 2.18 -2.30 -24.57
C PRO A 305 1.57 -3.37 -25.48
N GLN A 306 2.40 -4.18 -26.15
CA GLN A 306 1.96 -5.29 -27.02
C GLN A 306 1.59 -6.54 -26.20
N ARG A 307 1.96 -6.56 -24.91
CA ARG A 307 1.77 -7.69 -24.01
C ARG A 307 0.86 -7.35 -22.82
N LYS A 308 -0.06 -6.40 -22.97
CA LYS A 308 -1.07 -6.04 -21.95
C LYS A 308 -1.91 -7.24 -21.45
N GLN A 309 -1.97 -8.34 -22.20
CA GLN A 309 -2.62 -9.60 -21.81
C GLN A 309 -1.65 -10.75 -21.48
N SER A 310 -0.34 -10.52 -21.48
CA SER A 310 0.63 -11.57 -21.15
C SER A 310 0.70 -11.80 -19.65
N HIS A 311 0.83 -13.06 -19.25
CA HIS A 311 1.00 -13.43 -17.85
C HIS A 311 2.30 -12.84 -17.29
N ILE A 312 2.19 -11.95 -16.29
CA ILE A 312 3.34 -11.41 -15.56
C ILE A 312 3.88 -12.48 -14.59
N PRO A 313 5.17 -12.83 -14.65
CA PRO A 313 5.75 -13.96 -13.91
C PRO A 313 6.08 -13.60 -12.46
N PHE A 314 5.10 -13.07 -11.71
CA PHE A 314 5.28 -12.76 -10.28
C PHE A 314 5.65 -13.99 -9.45
N ARG A 315 5.42 -15.20 -9.98
CA ARG A 315 5.71 -16.46 -9.31
C ARG A 315 7.20 -16.84 -9.30
N ASP A 316 8.05 -16.17 -10.08
CA ASP A 316 9.47 -16.52 -10.27
C ASP A 316 10.34 -16.31 -9.02
N SER A 317 9.88 -15.49 -8.06
CA SER A 317 10.54 -15.31 -6.77
C SER A 317 9.55 -15.05 -5.64
N LYS A 318 9.95 -15.33 -4.39
CA LYS A 318 9.12 -14.97 -3.22
C LYS A 318 8.93 -13.46 -3.11
N LEU A 319 9.93 -12.68 -3.47
CA LEU A 319 9.87 -11.22 -3.50
C LEU A 319 8.78 -10.72 -4.46
N THR A 320 8.81 -11.17 -5.72
CA THR A 320 7.83 -10.76 -6.73
C THR A 320 6.41 -11.23 -6.41
N LYS A 321 6.25 -12.38 -5.73
CA LYS A 321 4.95 -12.82 -5.20
C LYS A 321 4.41 -11.79 -4.21
N LEU A 322 5.21 -11.41 -3.21
CA LEU A 322 4.77 -10.49 -2.15
C LEU A 322 4.62 -9.04 -2.62
N LEU A 323 5.29 -8.65 -3.72
CA LEU A 323 5.18 -7.33 -4.33
C LEU A 323 4.18 -7.26 -5.49
N ALA A 324 3.51 -8.35 -5.85
CA ALA A 324 2.61 -8.40 -7.01
C ALA A 324 1.56 -7.28 -6.99
N ASP A 325 0.88 -7.12 -5.85
CA ASP A 325 -0.14 -6.08 -5.64
C ASP A 325 0.45 -4.67 -5.67
N SER A 326 1.74 -4.50 -5.33
CA SER A 326 2.43 -3.20 -5.31
C SER A 326 2.89 -2.75 -6.69
N LEU A 327 3.18 -3.66 -7.62
CA LEU A 327 3.79 -3.31 -8.90
C LEU A 327 2.79 -3.27 -10.05
N GLY A 328 1.85 -4.21 -10.10
CA GLY A 328 0.88 -4.30 -11.20
C GLY A 328 -0.56 -4.51 -10.74
N GLY A 329 -0.81 -4.38 -9.43
CA GLY A 329 -2.12 -4.64 -8.84
C GLY A 329 -2.78 -3.39 -8.28
N ARG A 330 -3.24 -3.50 -7.03
CA ARG A 330 -4.15 -2.56 -6.36
C ARG A 330 -3.45 -1.59 -5.41
N GLY A 331 -2.11 -1.63 -5.36
CA GLY A 331 -1.32 -0.85 -4.42
C GLY A 331 -0.94 0.54 -4.95
N VAL A 332 -0.67 1.46 -4.05
CA VAL A 332 0.00 2.73 -4.32
C VAL A 332 1.46 2.61 -3.91
N THR A 333 2.37 2.85 -4.85
CA THR A 333 3.77 2.49 -4.64
C THR A 333 4.71 3.67 -4.83
N LEU A 334 5.65 3.79 -3.88
CA LEU A 334 6.77 4.72 -3.88
C LEU A 334 8.07 3.91 -3.94
N MET A 335 8.85 4.15 -4.98
CA MET A 335 10.24 3.67 -5.09
C MET A 335 11.18 4.79 -4.69
N VAL A 336 12.11 4.50 -3.77
CA VAL A 336 13.25 5.37 -3.46
C VAL A 336 14.52 4.75 -4.03
N ALA A 337 14.94 5.23 -5.19
CA ALA A 337 16.17 4.81 -5.85
C ALA A 337 17.38 5.45 -5.15
N CYS A 338 18.26 4.64 -4.57
CA CYS A 338 19.44 5.10 -3.85
C CYS A 338 20.70 4.86 -4.69
N VAL A 339 21.50 5.89 -4.94
CA VAL A 339 22.71 5.81 -5.80
C VAL A 339 23.95 6.39 -5.12
N SER A 340 25.12 5.89 -5.54
CA SER A 340 26.42 6.44 -5.14
C SER A 340 26.85 7.55 -6.11
N PRO A 341 27.39 8.67 -5.63
CA PRO A 341 28.01 9.68 -6.48
C PRO A 341 29.36 9.27 -7.08
N SER A 342 29.97 8.18 -6.60
CA SER A 342 31.32 7.75 -7.00
C SER A 342 31.40 7.32 -8.48
N ALA A 343 32.47 7.76 -9.15
CA ALA A 343 32.84 7.31 -10.49
C ALA A 343 33.03 5.78 -10.60
N GLN A 344 33.58 5.13 -9.56
CA GLN A 344 33.76 3.67 -9.53
C GLN A 344 32.42 2.92 -9.52
N CYS A 345 31.39 3.55 -8.93
CA CYS A 345 30.05 3.01 -8.84
C CYS A 345 29.17 3.37 -10.05
N LEU A 346 29.71 4.06 -11.07
CA LEU A 346 28.93 4.56 -12.20
C LEU A 346 28.16 3.47 -12.96
N PRO A 347 28.72 2.29 -13.28
CA PRO A 347 27.97 1.25 -14.00
C PRO A 347 26.71 0.80 -13.26
N GLU A 348 26.81 0.61 -11.94
CA GLU A 348 25.69 0.18 -11.10
C GLU A 348 24.71 1.33 -10.83
N THR A 349 25.22 2.56 -10.75
CA THR A 349 24.41 3.78 -10.69
C THR A 349 23.56 3.95 -11.94
N LEU A 350 24.14 3.82 -13.14
CA LEU A 350 23.40 3.86 -14.40
C LEU A 350 22.37 2.73 -14.50
N SER A 351 22.70 1.53 -14.03
CA SER A 351 21.75 0.41 -13.95
C SER A 351 20.54 0.78 -13.08
N THR A 352 20.79 1.35 -11.90
CA THR A 352 19.76 1.82 -10.96
C THR A 352 18.89 2.92 -11.56
N LEU A 353 19.50 3.92 -12.21
CA LEU A 353 18.80 5.04 -12.84
C LEU A 353 17.89 4.58 -13.99
N ARG A 354 18.40 3.69 -14.86
CA ARG A 354 17.60 3.10 -15.94
C ARG A 354 16.47 2.24 -15.41
N TYR A 355 16.70 1.50 -14.33
CA TYR A 355 15.66 0.71 -13.68
C TYR A 355 14.56 1.60 -13.12
N ALA A 356 14.92 2.62 -12.35
CA ALA A 356 14.00 3.60 -11.76
C ALA A 356 13.20 4.36 -12.84
N SER A 357 13.87 4.75 -13.93
CA SER A 357 13.22 5.42 -15.07
C SER A 357 12.21 4.55 -15.81
N ARG A 358 12.39 3.23 -15.77
CA ARG A 358 11.39 2.27 -16.28
C ARG A 358 10.25 2.11 -15.28
N ALA A 359 10.56 1.92 -14.00
CA ALA A 359 9.58 1.72 -12.95
C ALA A 359 8.54 2.85 -12.87
N GLN A 360 8.94 4.12 -13.04
CA GLN A 360 8.00 5.26 -12.99
C GLN A 360 6.92 5.27 -14.10
N ARG A 361 7.08 4.44 -15.13
CA ARG A 361 6.10 4.30 -16.22
C ARG A 361 5.07 3.19 -15.95
N ILE A 362 5.27 2.39 -14.91
CA ILE A 362 4.32 1.36 -14.52
C ILE A 362 3.15 2.04 -13.83
N THR A 363 1.94 1.63 -14.19
CA THR A 363 0.69 2.11 -13.59
C THR A 363 0.01 0.99 -12.82
N THR A 364 -0.42 1.28 -11.60
CA THR A 364 -1.30 0.43 -10.80
C THR A 364 -2.73 0.95 -10.84
N ARG A 365 -3.69 0.17 -10.34
CA ARG A 365 -5.10 0.60 -10.17
C ARG A 365 -5.48 0.54 -8.70
N PRO A 366 -5.18 1.58 -7.92
CA PRO A 366 -5.43 1.58 -6.48
C PRO A 366 -6.90 1.29 -6.18
N GLN A 367 -7.15 0.34 -5.29
CA GLN A 367 -8.51 0.00 -4.88
C GLN A 367 -8.69 0.35 -3.41
N ALA A 368 -9.65 1.22 -3.12
CA ALA A 368 -10.07 1.46 -1.74
C ALA A 368 -10.81 0.21 -1.23
N PRO A 369 -10.72 -0.12 0.07
CA PRO A 369 -11.68 -1.03 0.67
C PRO A 369 -13.08 -0.47 0.41
N LYS A 370 -14.08 -1.33 0.24
CA LYS A 370 -15.45 -0.82 0.37
C LYS A 370 -15.52 -0.10 1.71
N SER A 371 -15.95 1.16 1.69
CA SER A 371 -16.60 1.72 2.86
C SER A 371 -17.54 0.61 3.34
N PRO A 372 -17.53 0.22 4.63
CA PRO A 372 -18.75 -0.33 5.16
C PRO A 372 -19.77 0.77 4.90
N VAL A 373 -20.56 0.63 3.84
CA VAL A 373 -21.93 1.14 3.88
C VAL A 373 -22.36 0.59 5.22
N ALA A 374 -22.54 1.48 6.20
CA ALA A 374 -22.93 1.10 7.54
C ALA A 374 -23.95 0.00 7.34
N LYS A 375 -23.62 -1.25 7.74
CA LYS A 375 -24.61 -2.31 7.68
C LYS A 375 -25.83 -1.68 8.34
N PRO A 376 -26.98 -1.59 7.65
CA PRO A 376 -28.14 -0.97 8.25
C PRO A 376 -28.26 -1.59 9.64
N PRO A 377 -28.30 -0.77 10.71
CA PRO A 377 -28.23 -1.28 12.07
C PRO A 377 -29.05 -2.56 12.20
N LYS A 378 -28.58 -3.58 12.94
CA LYS A 378 -29.26 -4.89 13.00
C LYS A 378 -30.78 -4.78 13.27
N HIS A 379 -31.23 -3.72 13.95
CA HIS A 379 -32.64 -3.41 14.12
C HIS A 379 -33.38 -3.20 12.79
N LEU A 380 -32.81 -2.48 11.81
CA LEU A 380 -33.38 -2.28 10.48
C LEU A 380 -33.42 -3.56 9.64
N GLU A 381 -32.43 -4.45 9.74
CA GLU A 381 -32.48 -5.77 9.08
C GLU A 381 -33.58 -6.65 9.69
N THR A 382 -33.74 -6.59 11.01
CA THR A 382 -34.79 -7.31 11.74
C THR A 382 -36.17 -6.75 11.37
N GLU A 383 -36.30 -5.42 11.29
CA GLU A 383 -37.53 -4.72 10.91
C GLU A 383 -37.91 -5.00 9.44
N LEU A 384 -36.92 -5.06 8.52
CA LEU A 384 -37.16 -5.45 7.13
C LEU A 384 -37.67 -6.89 7.01
N LEU A 385 -37.10 -7.82 7.77
CA LEU A 385 -37.57 -9.21 7.80
C LEU A 385 -38.98 -9.30 8.38
N GLN A 386 -39.26 -8.59 9.48
CA GLN A 386 -40.59 -8.52 10.06
C GLN A 386 -41.63 -7.95 9.09
N LEU A 387 -41.30 -6.85 8.41
CA LEU A 387 -42.18 -6.23 7.42
C LEU A 387 -42.39 -7.09 6.18
N GLN A 388 -41.40 -7.91 5.80
CA GLN A 388 -41.52 -8.87 4.70
C GLN A 388 -42.40 -10.07 5.08
N GLU A 389 -42.23 -10.61 6.29
CA GLU A 389 -43.06 -11.67 6.86
C GLU A 389 -44.51 -11.20 6.97
N GLU A 390 -44.73 -9.97 7.47
CA GLU A 390 -46.05 -9.36 7.59
C GLU A 390 -46.70 -9.14 6.21
N ASN A 391 -45.94 -8.64 5.22
CA ASN A 391 -46.42 -8.53 3.84
C ASN A 391 -46.82 -9.89 3.26
N HIS A 392 -46.03 -10.94 3.52
CA HIS A 392 -46.31 -12.27 3.03
C HIS A 392 -47.58 -12.85 3.67
N ARG A 393 -47.76 -12.62 4.97
CA ARG A 393 -48.95 -13.03 5.74
C ARG A 393 -50.20 -12.29 5.25
N LEU A 394 -50.13 -10.96 5.08
CA LEU A 394 -51.24 -10.15 4.57
C LEU A 394 -51.62 -10.53 3.14
N ARG A 395 -50.64 -10.80 2.26
CA ARG A 395 -50.88 -11.31 0.90
C ARG A 395 -51.55 -12.68 0.90
N SER A 396 -51.15 -13.56 1.81
CA SER A 396 -51.77 -14.89 1.96
C SER A 396 -53.20 -14.80 2.50
N GLN A 397 -53.48 -13.87 3.41
CA GLN A 397 -54.84 -13.61 3.91
C GLN A 397 -55.76 -13.01 2.83
N LEU A 398 -55.23 -12.09 2.01
CA LEU A 398 -55.93 -11.57 0.83
C LEU A 398 -56.17 -12.67 -0.23
N GLY A 399 -55.25 -13.62 -0.38
CA GLY A 399 -55.42 -14.76 -1.28
C GLY A 399 -56.41 -15.83 -0.80
N GLN A 400 -56.69 -15.89 0.51
CA GLN A 400 -57.68 -16.79 1.12
C GLN A 400 -59.08 -16.17 1.25
N MET A 401 -59.26 -14.88 0.93
CA MET A 401 -60.58 -14.27 0.80
C MET A 401 -61.25 -14.74 -0.50
N ASP A 402 -61.95 -15.86 -0.42
CA ASP A 402 -62.75 -16.42 -1.50
C ASP A 402 -63.98 -15.53 -1.78
N PRO A 403 -64.17 -14.98 -3.00
CA PRO A 403 -65.28 -14.07 -3.32
C PRO A 403 -66.68 -14.70 -3.20
N LYS A 404 -66.76 -16.02 -3.00
CA LYS A 404 -68.02 -16.78 -3.05
C LYS A 404 -68.53 -17.31 -1.69
N ALA A 405 -67.81 -17.11 -0.59
CA ALA A 405 -68.16 -17.73 0.69
C ALA A 405 -68.96 -16.84 1.66
N SER A 406 -69.35 -15.62 1.27
CA SER A 406 -70.18 -14.79 2.15
C SER A 406 -71.34 -14.17 1.39
N GLY A 407 -72.56 -14.56 1.77
CA GLY A 407 -73.80 -13.93 1.32
C GLY A 407 -73.89 -12.50 1.83
N LEU A 408 -73.03 -11.62 1.32
CA LEU A 408 -73.01 -10.20 1.63
C LEU A 408 -73.73 -9.44 0.52
N THR A 409 -74.80 -8.77 0.92
CA THR A 409 -75.63 -7.88 0.10
C THR A 409 -74.79 -6.88 -0.69
N GLY A 410 -75.20 -6.60 -1.93
CA GLY A 410 -74.47 -5.75 -2.91
C GLY A 410 -74.05 -4.36 -2.42
N ALA A 411 -74.66 -3.86 -1.32
CA ALA A 411 -74.25 -2.63 -0.67
C ALA A 411 -72.88 -2.71 0.04
N ARG A 412 -72.49 -3.85 0.62
CA ARG A 412 -71.20 -4.00 1.33
C ARG A 412 -70.03 -4.24 0.38
N VAL A 413 -70.25 -4.92 -0.76
CA VAL A 413 -69.23 -5.12 -1.80
C VAL A 413 -68.90 -3.79 -2.50
N ALA A 414 -69.92 -2.98 -2.81
CA ALA A 414 -69.72 -1.64 -3.37
C ALA A 414 -69.02 -0.68 -2.39
N TRP A 415 -69.30 -0.81 -1.08
CA TRP A 415 -68.61 -0.04 -0.03
C TRP A 415 -67.14 -0.44 0.13
N ALA A 416 -66.83 -1.74 0.13
CA ALA A 416 -65.46 -2.25 0.22
C ALA A 416 -64.63 -1.90 -1.02
N GLN A 417 -65.21 -1.98 -2.23
CA GLN A 417 -64.52 -1.57 -3.46
C GLN A 417 -64.23 -0.07 -3.48
N ARG A 418 -65.17 0.79 -3.06
CA ARG A 418 -64.94 2.25 -2.99
C ARG A 418 -63.84 2.62 -1.99
N ASN A 419 -63.84 2.03 -0.80
CA ASN A 419 -62.83 2.30 0.22
C ASN A 419 -61.45 1.76 -0.16
N LEU A 420 -61.37 0.57 -0.77
CA LEU A 420 -60.09 0.00 -1.19
C LEU A 420 -59.48 0.77 -2.37
N TYR A 421 -60.31 1.26 -3.31
CA TYR A 421 -59.83 2.11 -4.41
C TYR A 421 -59.34 3.46 -3.88
N GLY A 422 -60.04 4.07 -2.92
CA GLY A 422 -59.62 5.32 -2.27
C GLY A 422 -58.28 5.16 -1.55
N MET A 423 -58.13 4.08 -0.76
CA MET A 423 -56.90 3.79 -0.02
C MET A 423 -55.72 3.46 -0.95
N LEU A 424 -55.96 2.75 -2.06
CA LEU A 424 -54.94 2.48 -3.07
C LEU A 424 -54.50 3.77 -3.77
N GLN A 425 -55.44 4.67 -4.04
CA GLN A 425 -55.17 5.97 -4.67
C GLN A 425 -54.36 6.89 -3.74
N GLU A 426 -54.69 6.91 -2.45
CA GLU A 426 -53.89 7.61 -1.42
C GLU A 426 -52.47 7.03 -1.32
N PHE A 427 -52.33 5.70 -1.29
CA PHE A 427 -51.02 5.04 -1.24
C PHE A 427 -50.15 5.32 -2.48
N MET A 428 -50.76 5.41 -3.66
CA MET A 428 -50.07 5.78 -4.89
C MET A 428 -49.59 7.24 -4.86
N LEU A 429 -50.42 8.16 -4.37
CA LEU A 429 -50.06 9.57 -4.19
C LEU A 429 -48.93 9.75 -3.16
N GLU A 430 -49.00 9.03 -2.04
CA GLU A 430 -47.96 9.00 -1.01
C GLU A 430 -46.63 8.49 -1.58
N ASN A 431 -46.65 7.40 -2.35
CA ASN A 431 -45.45 6.86 -2.99
C ASN A 431 -44.83 7.82 -4.01
N GLU A 432 -45.65 8.52 -4.79
CA GLU A 432 -45.13 9.55 -5.69
C GLU A 432 -44.51 10.72 -4.95
N ARG A 433 -45.13 11.15 -3.84
CA ARG A 433 -44.58 12.19 -2.95
C ARG A 433 -43.23 11.76 -2.39
N LEU A 434 -43.13 10.57 -1.81
CA LEU A 434 -41.89 10.02 -1.27
C LEU A 434 -40.79 9.88 -2.34
N ARG A 435 -41.15 9.50 -3.58
CA ARG A 435 -40.20 9.46 -4.71
C ARG A 435 -39.71 10.86 -5.11
N LYS A 436 -40.57 11.89 -5.05
CA LYS A 436 -40.17 13.29 -5.28
C LYS A 436 -39.24 13.78 -4.18
N GLU A 437 -39.59 13.54 -2.93
CA GLU A 437 -38.80 13.95 -1.76
C GLU A 437 -37.43 13.27 -1.74
N LYS A 438 -37.36 11.96 -2.07
CA LYS A 438 -36.11 11.23 -2.24
C LYS A 438 -35.22 11.84 -3.33
N ARG A 439 -35.79 12.25 -4.46
CA ARG A 439 -35.04 12.92 -5.54
C ARG A 439 -34.53 14.30 -5.10
N GLN A 440 -35.33 15.05 -4.35
CA GLN A 440 -34.91 16.34 -3.80
C GLN A 440 -33.78 16.19 -2.78
N LEU A 441 -33.85 15.19 -1.89
CA LEU A 441 -32.78 14.89 -0.93
C LEU A 441 -31.49 14.45 -1.64
N GLN A 442 -31.58 13.65 -2.70
CA GLN A 442 -30.42 13.29 -3.51
C GLN A 442 -29.79 14.53 -4.17
N SER A 443 -30.61 15.39 -4.79
CA SER A 443 -30.12 16.64 -5.39
C SER A 443 -29.49 17.58 -4.37
N SER A 444 -30.07 17.72 -3.18
CA SER A 444 -29.53 18.55 -2.10
C SER A 444 -28.19 18.00 -1.58
N ARG A 445 -28.08 16.68 -1.43
CA ARG A 445 -26.83 16.02 -1.04
C ARG A 445 -25.73 16.22 -2.07
N ASP A 446 -26.06 16.10 -3.35
CA ASP A 446 -25.08 16.27 -4.43
C ASP A 446 -24.62 17.73 -4.52
N LEU A 447 -25.52 18.70 -4.30
CA LEU A 447 -25.18 20.13 -4.18
C LEU A 447 -24.24 20.40 -3.00
N ALA A 448 -24.54 19.83 -1.82
CA ALA A 448 -23.71 19.97 -0.62
C ALA A 448 -22.31 19.35 -0.82
N GLN A 449 -22.21 18.24 -1.56
CA GLN A 449 -20.92 17.64 -1.90
C GLN A 449 -20.08 18.53 -2.83
N ASP A 450 -20.71 19.21 -3.79
CA ASP A 450 -20.03 20.14 -4.67
C ASP A 450 -19.62 21.42 -3.93
N GLU A 451 -20.47 21.97 -3.07
CA GLU A 451 -20.09 23.10 -2.19
C GLU A 451 -18.91 22.74 -1.29
N GLN A 452 -18.91 21.53 -0.71
CA GLN A 452 -17.80 21.05 0.11
C GLN A 452 -16.49 20.91 -0.69
N ARG A 453 -16.57 20.55 -1.98
CA ARG A 453 -15.39 20.52 -2.87
C ARG A 453 -14.86 21.92 -3.17
N VAL A 454 -15.73 22.88 -3.43
CA VAL A 454 -15.34 24.28 -3.70
C VAL A 454 -14.71 24.90 -2.46
N LEU A 455 -15.32 24.71 -1.29
CA LEU A 455 -14.75 25.17 -0.02
C LEU A 455 -13.39 24.54 0.26
N ALA A 456 -13.22 23.24 0.00
CA ALA A 456 -11.93 22.58 0.15
C ALA A 456 -10.86 23.16 -0.79
N GLN A 457 -11.21 23.55 -2.01
CA GLN A 457 -10.30 24.24 -2.93
C GLN A 457 -9.94 25.65 -2.45
N GLN A 458 -10.92 26.44 -1.98
CA GLN A 458 -10.68 27.78 -1.45
C GLN A 458 -9.82 27.77 -0.19
N VAL A 459 -10.04 26.82 0.72
CA VAL A 459 -9.18 26.62 1.89
C VAL A 459 -7.75 26.30 1.45
N HIS A 460 -7.58 25.43 0.46
CA HIS A 460 -6.26 25.11 -0.07
C HIS A 460 -5.56 26.32 -0.71
N GLU A 461 -6.28 27.15 -1.45
CA GLU A 461 -5.78 28.40 -2.02
C GLU A 461 -5.38 29.41 -0.95
N LEU A 462 -6.22 29.60 0.08
CA LEU A 462 -5.92 30.49 1.21
C LEU A 462 -4.71 30.00 2.02
N GLU A 463 -4.59 28.70 2.27
CA GLU A 463 -3.42 28.11 2.93
C GLU A 463 -2.14 28.34 2.11
N SER A 464 -2.22 28.22 0.78
CA SER A 464 -1.09 28.49 -0.13
C SER A 464 -0.70 29.98 -0.20
N SER A 465 -1.67 30.88 -0.08
CA SER A 465 -1.44 32.33 -0.06
C SER A 465 -0.87 32.80 1.27
N ALA A 466 -1.38 32.25 2.39
CA ALA A 466 -0.87 32.52 3.73
C ALA A 466 0.58 32.03 3.90
N THR A 467 0.94 30.88 3.32
CA THR A 467 2.33 30.40 3.31
C THR A 467 3.26 31.23 2.43
N SER A 468 2.76 31.94 1.41
CA SER A 468 3.55 32.91 0.65
C SER A 468 3.73 34.24 1.39
N CYS A 469 2.75 34.70 2.17
CA CYS A 469 2.85 35.95 2.95
C CYS A 469 3.78 35.84 4.17
N VAL A 470 4.03 34.64 4.71
CA VAL A 470 4.98 34.42 5.82
C VAL A 470 6.43 34.27 5.32
N ALA A 471 6.64 34.24 4.00
CA ALA A 471 7.95 34.11 3.35
C ALA A 471 8.53 35.43 2.81
N LEU A 472 7.85 36.56 3.06
CA LEU A 472 8.36 37.94 2.94
C LEU A 472 8.56 38.49 4.35
#